data_AF-A0AA37PDS1-F1
#
_entry.id   AF-A0AA37PDS1-F1
#
_cell.length_a   1.000
_cell.length_b   1.000
_cell.length_c   1.000
_cell.angle_alpha   90.00
_cell.angle_beta   90.00
_cell.angle_gamma   90.00
#
_symmetry.space_group_name_H-M   'P 1'
#
loop_
_entity.id
_entity.type
_entity.pdbx_description
1 polymer ?
#
loop_
_entity_poly.entity_id
_entity_poly.type
_entity_poly.pdbx_seq_one_letter_code
_entity_poly.pdbx_strand_id
1 'polypeptide(L)'
;MPASQIASPLPIPPQRRNLRLMTGQDLYTSLNATLASTTHRPVTPVHMIQENDYSVPAPPPRAQSLSPRNTGSHRSVARPF
;
A
#
# COMPACT_ATOMS: atom_id res chain seq x y z
N MET A 1 -13.13 -14.57 25.05
CA MET A 1 -13.72 -14.13 23.77
C MET A 1 -13.61 -12.61 23.72
N PRO A 2 -12.78 -11.99 22.85
CA PRO A 2 -12.73 -10.53 22.77
C PRO A 2 -13.94 -10.03 21.96
N ALA A 3 -14.55 -8.94 22.41
CA ALA A 3 -15.75 -8.37 21.82
C ALA A 3 -15.46 -7.62 20.51
N SER A 4 -16.22 -7.90 19.46
CA SER A 4 -16.17 -7.20 18.17
C SER A 4 -16.73 -5.78 18.31
N GLN A 5 -15.87 -4.76 18.26
CA GLN A 5 -16.29 -3.36 18.20
C GLN A 5 -16.62 -3.01 16.75
N ILE A 6 -17.90 -2.84 16.44
CA ILE A 6 -18.37 -2.37 15.13
C ILE A 6 -18.49 -0.84 15.23
N ALA A 7 -17.51 -0.12 14.69
CA ALA A 7 -17.57 1.33 14.60
C ALA A 7 -18.60 1.75 13.53
N SER A 8 -19.61 2.54 13.92
CA SER A 8 -20.56 3.13 12.97
C SER A 8 -19.93 4.30 12.20
N PRO A 9 -20.21 4.46 10.90
CA PRO A 9 -19.62 5.53 10.11
C PRO A 9 -20.12 6.91 10.56
N LEU A 10 -19.19 7.86 10.69
CA LEU A 10 -19.51 9.25 11.02
C LEU A 10 -20.14 9.96 9.81
N PRO A 11 -21.22 10.75 9.99
CA PRO A 11 -21.81 11.53 8.91
C PRO A 11 -20.83 12.61 8.43
N ILE A 12 -20.46 12.57 7.14
CA ILE A 12 -19.64 13.61 6.50
C ILE A 12 -20.58 14.69 5.95
N PRO A 13 -20.43 15.96 6.37
CA PRO A 13 -21.25 17.03 5.80
C PRO A 13 -20.92 17.23 4.32
N PRO A 14 -21.91 17.51 3.46
CA PRO A 14 -21.65 17.79 2.06
C PRO A 14 -20.78 19.05 1.96
N GLN A 15 -19.54 18.89 1.50
CA GLN A 15 -18.72 20.03 1.13
C GLN A 15 -19.44 20.74 -0.03
N ARG A 16 -20.02 21.90 0.27
CA ARG A 16 -20.50 22.81 -0.76
C ARG A 16 -19.29 23.40 -1.47
N ARG A 17 -18.70 22.62 -2.38
CA ARG A 17 -17.73 23.11 -3.34
C ARG A 17 -18.41 24.26 -4.05
N ASN A 18 -17.83 25.45 -3.96
CA ASN A 18 -18.25 26.62 -4.71
C ASN A 18 -18.12 26.29 -6.20
N LEU A 19 -19.15 25.64 -6.76
CA LEU A 19 -19.35 25.42 -8.19
C LEU A 19 -19.74 26.77 -8.78
N ARG A 20 -18.77 27.70 -8.80
CA ARG A 20 -18.86 28.91 -9.60
C ARG A 20 -19.06 28.42 -11.03
N LEU A 21 -20.15 28.81 -11.67
CA LEU A 21 -20.40 28.53 -13.08
C LEU A 21 -19.22 29.11 -13.86
N MET A 22 -18.30 28.25 -14.27
CA MET A 22 -17.17 28.65 -15.09
C MET A 22 -17.74 29.01 -16.45
N THR A 23 -17.57 30.27 -16.85
CA THR A 23 -17.94 30.71 -18.19
C THR A 23 -16.91 30.19 -19.19
N GLY A 24 -17.25 30.18 -20.49
CA GLY A 24 -16.28 29.81 -21.53
C GLY A 24 -14.99 30.63 -21.44
N GLN A 25 -15.09 31.91 -21.08
CA GLN A 25 -13.95 32.79 -20.90
C GLN A 25 -13.04 32.36 -19.73
N ASP A 26 -13.64 31.91 -18.62
CA ASP A 26 -12.88 31.39 -17.47
C ASP A 26 -12.13 30.11 -17.82
N LEU A 27 -12.73 29.25 -18.67
CA LEU A 27 -12.07 28.05 -19.18
C LEU A 27 -10.88 28.40 -20.07
N TYR A 28 -11.06 29.29 -21.06
CA TYR A 28 -9.97 29.73 -21.93
C TYR A 28 -8.83 30.37 -21.14
N THR A 29 -9.17 31.22 -20.16
CA THR A 29 -8.18 31.89 -19.31
C THR A 29 -7.41 30.88 -18.44
N SER A 30 -8.09 29.91 -17.85
CA SER A 30 -7.48 28.83 -17.04
C SER A 30 -6.54 27.94 -17.87
N LEU A 31 -6.95 27.58 -19.09
CA LEU A 31 -6.12 26.80 -20.00
C LEU A 31 -4.88 27.59 -20.42
N ASN A 32 -5.02 28.86 -20.78
CA ASN A 32 -3.90 29.70 -21.21
C ASN A 32 -2.90 29.94 -20.07
N ALA A 33 -3.39 30.13 -18.84
CA ALA A 33 -2.54 30.24 -17.64
C ALA A 33 -1.78 28.93 -17.35
N THR A 34 -2.43 27.78 -17.53
CA THR A 34 -1.79 26.47 -17.38
C THR A 34 -0.71 26.25 -18.45
N LEU A 35 -1.00 26.56 -19.72
CA LEU A 35 -0.03 26.42 -20.81
C LEU A 35 1.21 27.32 -20.60
N ALA A 36 1.00 28.57 -20.19
CA ALA A 36 2.08 29.49 -19.85
C ALA A 36 2.92 29.00 -18.65
N SER A 37 2.30 28.29 -17.71
CA SER A 37 3.00 27.69 -16.57
C SER A 37 3.76 26.41 -16.92
N THR A 38 3.28 25.61 -17.88
CA THR A 38 3.93 24.35 -18.30
C THR A 38 5.23 24.55 -19.08
N THR A 39 5.50 25.74 -19.60
CA THR A 39 6.80 26.05 -20.24
C THR A 39 7.97 25.98 -19.26
N HIS A 40 7.74 26.14 -17.95
CA HIS A 40 8.82 26.30 -16.97
C HIS A 40 9.10 25.10 -16.08
N ARG A 41 8.24 24.07 -16.02
CA ARG A 41 8.54 22.86 -15.24
C ARG A 41 7.88 21.60 -15.81
N PRO A 42 8.65 20.53 -16.08
CA PRO A 42 8.05 19.20 -16.14
C PRO A 42 7.40 18.89 -14.78
N VAL A 43 6.10 18.60 -14.78
CA VAL A 43 5.30 18.23 -13.60
C VAL A 43 5.70 16.84 -13.08
N THR A 44 6.41 16.07 -13.88
CA THR A 44 7.08 14.84 -13.47
C THR A 44 8.54 15.15 -13.16
N PRO A 45 9.09 14.67 -12.02
CA PRO A 45 10.52 14.47 -11.97
C PRO A 45 10.88 13.64 -13.19
N VAL A 46 11.78 14.13 -14.04
CA VAL A 46 12.44 13.27 -15.03
C VAL A 46 13.38 12.37 -14.24
N HIS A 47 12.82 11.46 -13.45
CA HIS A 47 13.55 10.36 -12.87
C HIS A 47 13.64 9.33 -13.98
N MET A 48 14.77 9.32 -14.68
CA MET A 48 15.08 8.26 -15.62
C MET A 48 15.19 6.98 -14.81
N ILE A 49 14.17 6.14 -14.92
CA ILE A 49 14.10 4.86 -14.20
C ILE A 49 15.34 4.05 -14.59
N GLN A 50 16.18 3.74 -13.60
CA GLN A 50 17.37 2.92 -13.77
C GLN A 50 17.01 1.46 -13.55
N GLU A 51 17.79 0.53 -14.10
CA GLU A 51 17.60 -0.92 -13.95
C GLU A 51 17.42 -1.33 -12.48
N ASN A 52 18.18 -0.70 -11.58
CA ASN A 52 18.17 -0.95 -10.15
C ASN A 52 16.91 -0.50 -9.43
N ASP A 53 16.10 0.40 -10.01
CA ASP A 53 14.88 0.93 -9.37
C ASP A 53 13.79 -0.15 -9.24
N TYR A 54 13.89 -1.23 -10.02
CA TYR A 54 13.01 -2.40 -9.95
C TYR A 54 13.60 -3.58 -9.15
N SER A 55 14.79 -3.40 -8.56
CA SER A 55 15.42 -4.46 -7.77
C SER A 55 14.71 -4.58 -6.43
N VAL A 56 13.88 -5.61 -6.27
CA VAL A 56 13.31 -5.99 -4.98
C VAL A 56 14.11 -7.19 -4.46
N PRO A 57 14.60 -7.16 -3.19
CA PRO A 57 15.24 -8.32 -2.59
C PRO A 57 14.35 -9.55 -2.70
N ALA A 58 14.96 -10.72 -2.91
CA ALA A 58 14.22 -11.97 -2.91
C ALA A 58 13.43 -12.10 -1.60
N PRO A 59 12.15 -12.53 -1.65
CA PRO A 59 11.37 -12.73 -0.45
C PRO A 59 12.07 -13.75 0.46
N PRO A 60 11.97 -13.61 1.79
CA PRO A 60 12.60 -14.55 2.71
C PRO A 60 12.09 -15.98 2.44
N PRO A 61 12.93 -17.02 2.64
CA PRO A 61 12.50 -18.40 2.54
C PRO A 61 11.26 -18.63 3.42
N ARG A 62 10.26 -19.35 2.91
CA ARG A 62 9.13 -19.77 3.75
C ARG A 62 9.69 -20.60 4.90
N ALA A 63 9.51 -20.14 6.13
CA ALA A 63 9.87 -20.90 7.31
C ALA A 63 9.10 -22.22 7.26
N GLN A 64 9.79 -23.31 6.96
CA GLN A 64 9.21 -24.64 7.08
C GLN A 64 8.91 -24.83 8.57
N SER A 65 7.63 -24.92 8.90
CA SER A 65 7.17 -25.25 10.25
C SER A 65 7.78 -26.59 10.63
N LEU A 66 8.93 -26.56 11.31
CA LEU A 66 9.57 -27.72 11.88
C LEU A 66 8.71 -28.14 13.06
N SER A 67 7.62 -28.85 12.80
CA SER A 67 6.87 -29.52 13.87
C SER A 67 7.88 -30.41 14.60
N PRO A 68 8.08 -30.25 15.93
CA PRO A 68 8.94 -31.14 16.67
C PRO A 68 8.37 -32.54 16.50
N ARG A 69 9.11 -33.39 15.78
CA ARG A 69 8.84 -34.82 15.70
C ARG A 69 8.94 -35.33 17.14
N ASN A 70 7.78 -35.57 17.76
CA ASN A 70 7.70 -36.29 19.01
C ASN A 70 8.21 -37.71 18.77
N THR A 71 9.51 -37.91 18.90
CA THR A 71 10.10 -39.24 19.01
C THR A 71 9.75 -39.74 20.39
N GLY A 72 8.60 -40.41 20.49
CA GLY A 72 8.20 -41.16 21.67
C GLY A 72 9.33 -42.09 22.08
N SER A 73 10.07 -41.67 23.11
CA SER A 73 11.06 -42.46 23.79
C SER A 73 10.35 -43.53 24.61
N HIS A 74 10.10 -44.70 24.02
CA HIS A 74 9.97 -45.93 24.79
C HIS A 74 11.29 -46.71 24.68
N ARG A 75 12.27 -46.23 25.44
CA ARG A 75 13.45 -47.01 25.83
C ARG A 75 12.96 -48.06 26.82
N SER A 76 12.51 -49.22 26.32
CA SER A 76 12.28 -50.38 27.17
C SER A 76 13.65 -50.91 27.59
N VAL A 77 13.99 -50.62 28.83
CA VAL A 77 15.18 -51.11 29.52
C VAL A 77 15.14 -52.63 29.60
N ALA A 78 16.25 -53.24 29.21
CA ALA A 78 16.55 -54.64 29.45
C ALA A 78 16.36 -55.00 30.93
N ARG A 79 15.73 -56.15 31.21
CA ARG A 79 15.98 -56.90 32.45
C ARG A 79 15.91 -58.42 32.20
N PRO A 80 16.69 -59.19 32.97
CA PRO A 80 17.15 -60.53 32.64
C PRO A 80 16.19 -61.60 33.16
N PHE A 81 16.27 -62.82 32.61
CA PHE A 81 16.53 -64.10 33.29
C PHE A 81 16.85 -65.15 32.23
#